data_AF-A0A9X3HNT0-F1
#
_entry.id   AF-A0A9X3HNT0-F1
#
_cell.length_a   1.000
_cell.length_b   1.000
_cell.length_c   1.000
_cell.angle_alpha   90.00
_cell.angle_beta   90.00
_cell.angle_gamma   90.00
#
_symmetry.space_group_name_H-M   'P 1'
#
loop_
_entity.id
_entity.type
_entity.pdbx_description
1 polymer ?
#
loop_
_entity_poly.entity_id
_entity_poly.type
_entity_poly.pdbx_seq_one_letter_code
_entity_poly.pdbx_strand_id
1 'polypeptide(L)'
;MMTTKKKVIIVTASVVILGLGVYFLTKTNKNGKSVLGGNKKYIDEGDINLVPTFSASQKVALLYDAMNRYSGTDETQIFETLTGVSQAQFRLISKTFGLKNYNRILGYNAIGGSKLPLKTWLREELNDADYNLLRKKFPMYL
;
A
#
# COMPACT_ATOMS: atom_id res chain seq x y z
N MET A 1 -39.11 -37.31 10.53
CA MET A 1 -39.09 -35.87 10.85
C MET A 1 -37.65 -35.49 11.13
N MET A 2 -36.95 -34.89 10.17
CA MET A 2 -35.52 -34.60 10.23
C MET A 2 -35.35 -33.09 10.10
N THR A 3 -34.91 -32.44 11.18
CA THR A 3 -34.79 -30.99 11.31
C THR A 3 -33.53 -30.49 10.61
N THR A 4 -33.73 -29.74 9.53
CA THR A 4 -32.66 -29.09 8.74
C THR A 4 -32.00 -27.98 9.56
N LYS A 5 -30.73 -28.16 9.94
CA LYS A 5 -29.92 -27.10 10.55
C LYS A 5 -29.58 -26.03 9.49
N LYS A 6 -30.13 -24.83 9.63
CA LYS A 6 -29.76 -23.67 8.80
C LYS A 6 -28.34 -23.23 9.14
N LYS A 7 -27.45 -23.21 8.14
CA LYS A 7 -26.13 -22.58 8.25
C LYS A 7 -26.32 -21.06 8.20
N VAL A 8 -26.06 -20.39 9.33
CA VAL A 8 -25.97 -18.92 9.38
C VAL A 8 -24.62 -18.54 8.78
N ILE A 9 -24.65 -17.92 7.60
CA ILE A 9 -23.47 -17.31 6.98
C ILE A 9 -23.30 -15.94 7.65
N ILE A 10 -22.30 -15.83 8.52
CA ILE A 10 -21.92 -14.60 9.20
C ILE A 10 -21.13 -13.74 8.20
N VAL A 11 -21.81 -12.80 7.55
CA VAL A 11 -21.20 -11.72 6.75
C VAL A 11 -21.07 -10.49 7.66
N THR A 12 -20.08 -10.44 8.55
CA THR A 12 -19.90 -9.26 9.44
C THR A 12 -18.45 -8.87 9.76
N ALA A 13 -17.43 -9.40 9.08
CA ALA A 13 -16.02 -9.08 9.41
C ALA A 13 -15.33 -8.07 8.48
N SER A 14 -16.01 -7.47 7.50
CA SER A 14 -15.35 -6.60 6.50
C SER A 14 -15.48 -5.10 6.78
N VAL A 15 -16.35 -4.68 7.71
CA VAL A 15 -16.61 -3.24 7.95
C VAL A 15 -15.77 -2.68 9.12
N VAL A 16 -15.28 -3.54 10.03
CA VAL A 16 -14.57 -3.07 11.24
C VAL A 16 -13.12 -2.64 10.95
N ILE A 17 -12.48 -3.22 9.93
CA ILE A 17 -11.05 -2.98 9.64
C ILE A 17 -10.83 -1.59 9.01
N LEU A 18 -11.78 -1.08 8.24
CA LEU A 18 -11.74 0.30 7.73
C LEU A 18 -11.74 1.34 8.86
N GLY A 19 -12.42 1.05 9.98
CA GLY A 19 -12.45 1.95 11.13
C GLY A 19 -11.13 2.03 11.88
N LEU A 20 -10.42 0.91 12.07
CA LEU A 20 -9.18 0.87 12.84
C LEU A 20 -7.98 1.44 12.08
N GLY A 21 -7.89 1.17 10.77
CA GLY A 21 -6.84 1.74 9.92
C GLY A 21 -6.94 3.26 9.86
N VAL A 22 -8.14 3.80 9.64
CA VAL A 22 -8.37 5.26 9.65
C VAL A 22 -8.15 5.86 11.05
N TYR A 23 -8.55 5.18 12.12
CA TYR A 23 -8.35 5.66 13.49
C TYR A 23 -6.87 5.80 13.87
N PHE A 24 -6.01 4.85 13.48
CA PHE A 24 -4.56 4.99 13.70
C PHE A 24 -3.92 6.06 12.80
N LEU A 25 -4.48 6.31 11.60
CA LEU A 25 -4.04 7.36 10.69
C LEU A 25 -4.44 8.79 11.14
N THR A 26 -5.52 8.95 11.92
CA THR A 26 -5.97 10.25 12.43
C THR A 26 -5.54 10.54 13.87
N LYS A 27 -4.99 9.56 14.60
CA LYS A 27 -4.52 9.75 15.98
C LYS A 27 -3.30 10.67 16.00
N THR A 28 -3.51 11.91 16.41
CA THR A 28 -2.45 12.92 16.59
C THR A 28 -1.63 12.63 17.85
N ASN A 29 -0.32 12.84 17.76
CA ASN A 29 0.56 12.90 18.94
C ASN A 29 0.19 14.14 19.78
N LYS A 30 0.50 14.16 21.08
CA LYS A 30 0.24 15.23 22.08
C LYS A 30 0.68 16.64 21.67
N ASN A 31 1.37 16.78 20.52
CA ASN A 31 1.85 18.03 19.95
C ASN A 31 1.05 18.48 18.70
N GLY A 32 -0.10 17.87 18.40
CA GLY A 32 -1.04 18.34 17.37
C GLY A 32 -0.55 18.27 15.92
N LYS A 33 0.58 17.60 15.65
CA LYS A 33 1.09 17.40 14.29
C LYS A 33 0.57 16.07 13.73
N SER A 34 -0.19 16.15 12.64
CA SER A 34 -0.54 15.00 11.82
C SER A 34 0.73 14.38 11.21
N VAL A 35 0.85 13.06 11.28
CA VAL A 35 1.99 12.29 10.75
C VAL A 35 2.08 12.36 9.21
N LEU A 36 1.02 12.84 8.56
CA LEU A 36 1.00 13.15 7.14
C LEU A 36 1.58 14.55 6.92
N GLY A 37 2.90 14.61 6.83
CA GLY A 37 3.67 15.83 6.63
C GLY A 37 3.18 16.68 5.45
N GLY A 38 2.59 17.82 5.81
CA GLY A 38 2.81 19.14 5.20
C GLY A 38 2.71 19.28 3.68
N ASN A 39 1.53 19.71 3.21
CA ASN A 39 1.40 20.92 2.40
C ASN A 39 -0.03 21.45 2.51
N LYS A 40 -0.20 22.54 3.27
CA LYS A 40 -1.48 23.22 3.44
C LYS A 40 -1.88 23.89 2.12
N LYS A 41 -2.84 23.32 1.42
CA LYS A 41 -3.87 24.10 0.72
C LYS A 41 -5.16 23.88 1.50
N TYR A 42 -5.70 24.98 2.02
CA TYR A 42 -7.02 24.99 2.65
C TYR A 42 -8.03 24.48 1.61
N ILE A 43 -8.68 23.35 1.90
CA ILE A 43 -9.84 22.88 1.13
C ILE A 43 -11.06 23.50 1.81
N ASP A 44 -11.72 24.37 1.07
CA ASP A 44 -13.00 24.98 1.39
C ASP A 44 -14.05 23.90 1.71
N GLU A 45 -14.83 24.09 2.77
CA GLU A 45 -15.68 23.06 3.42
C GLU A 45 -16.95 22.68 2.61
N GLY A 46 -16.96 22.91 1.29
CA GLY A 46 -18.16 22.86 0.45
C GLY A 46 -18.28 21.70 -0.56
N ASP A 47 -17.22 20.91 -0.80
CA ASP A 47 -17.24 19.89 -1.88
C ASP A 47 -16.80 18.51 -1.36
N ILE A 48 -17.71 17.82 -0.68
CA ILE A 48 -17.51 16.45 -0.19
C ILE A 48 -17.68 15.42 -1.32
N ASN A 49 -16.78 15.46 -2.30
CA ASN A 49 -16.42 14.26 -3.05
C ASN A 49 -15.53 13.38 -2.13
N LEU A 50 -16.16 12.67 -1.19
CA LEU A 50 -15.55 11.75 -0.21
C LEU A 50 -14.83 10.55 -0.83
N VAL A 51 -14.69 10.49 -2.15
CA VAL A 51 -13.88 9.48 -2.84
C VAL A 51 -12.42 9.94 -2.81
N PRO A 52 -11.51 9.20 -2.16
CA PRO A 52 -10.10 9.56 -2.17
C PRO A 52 -9.61 9.63 -3.62
N THR A 53 -9.20 10.81 -4.07
CA THR A 53 -8.58 10.97 -5.40
C THR A 53 -7.31 10.13 -5.44
N PHE A 54 -7.15 9.31 -6.48
CA PHE A 54 -5.96 8.47 -6.65
C PHE A 54 -4.68 9.33 -6.63
N SER A 55 -3.72 8.96 -5.79
CA SER A 55 -2.41 9.60 -5.71
C SER A 55 -1.28 8.59 -5.84
N ALA A 56 -0.55 8.65 -6.96
CA ALA A 56 0.60 7.77 -7.21
C ALA A 56 1.70 7.95 -6.16
N SER A 57 1.97 9.20 -5.73
CA SER A 57 3.00 9.49 -4.73
C SER A 57 2.68 8.89 -3.36
N GLN A 58 1.41 8.91 -2.94
CA GLN A 58 0.98 8.27 -1.70
C GLN A 58 1.16 6.74 -1.78
N LYS A 59 0.75 6.13 -2.89
CA LYS A 59 0.95 4.69 -3.12
C LYS A 59 2.43 4.31 -3.14
N VAL A 60 3.30 5.12 -3.75
CA VAL A 60 4.76 4.92 -3.73
C VAL A 60 5.33 4.99 -2.33
N ALA A 61 4.87 5.93 -1.50
CA ALA A 61 5.33 6.04 -0.12
C ALA A 61 4.96 4.79 0.70
N LEU A 62 3.72 4.31 0.56
CA LEU A 62 3.23 3.10 1.23
C LEU A 62 3.94 1.82 0.76
N LEU A 63 4.17 1.68 -0.55
CA LEU A 63 4.93 0.57 -1.11
C LEU A 63 6.38 0.58 -0.61
N TYR A 64 7.00 1.75 -0.61
CA TYR A 64 8.37 1.90 -0.14
C TYR A 64 8.48 1.53 1.34
N ASP A 65 7.56 2.01 2.18
CA ASP A 65 7.53 1.66 3.60
C ASP A 65 7.34 0.16 3.84
N ALA A 66 6.47 -0.50 3.06
CA ALA A 66 6.22 -1.93 3.18
C ALA A 66 7.43 -2.80 2.80
N MET A 67 8.21 -2.36 1.82
CA MET A 67 9.39 -3.09 1.31
C MET A 67 10.71 -2.69 2.00
N ASN A 68 10.73 -1.57 2.73
CA ASN A 68 11.96 -1.02 3.30
C ASN A 68 11.98 -1.17 4.82
N ARG A 69 11.79 -2.40 5.33
CA ARG A 69 11.88 -2.69 6.76
C ARG A 69 13.08 -3.59 7.06
N TYR A 70 13.74 -3.30 8.17
CA TYR A 70 14.87 -4.11 8.66
C TYR A 70 14.44 -5.55 9.02
N SER A 71 13.16 -5.75 9.31
CA SER A 71 12.58 -7.03 9.70
C SER A 71 11.94 -7.81 8.54
N GLY A 72 12.25 -7.45 7.28
CA GLY A 72 11.70 -8.09 6.08
C GLY A 72 10.66 -7.24 5.35
N THR A 73 9.76 -7.90 4.63
CA THR A 73 8.74 -7.28 3.78
C THR A 73 7.37 -7.36 4.45
N ASP A 74 6.53 -6.33 4.29
CA ASP A 74 5.09 -6.41 4.60
C ASP A 74 4.29 -6.66 3.33
N GLU A 75 4.15 -7.93 2.96
CA GLU A 75 3.44 -8.33 1.74
C GLU A 75 1.97 -7.92 1.79
N THR A 76 1.36 -7.97 2.98
CA THR A 76 -0.03 -7.57 3.19
C THR A 76 -0.23 -6.11 2.81
N GLN A 77 0.63 -5.21 3.33
CA GLN A 77 0.58 -3.79 3.01
C GLN A 77 0.84 -3.52 1.52
N ILE A 78 1.68 -4.31 0.85
CA ILE A 78 1.89 -4.21 -0.61
C ILE A 78 0.59 -4.50 -1.37
N PHE A 79 -0.06 -5.63 -1.07
CA PHE A 79 -1.29 -6.01 -1.75
C PHE A 79 -2.46 -5.06 -1.45
N GLU A 80 -2.60 -4.60 -0.21
CA GLU A 80 -3.60 -3.59 0.17
C GLU A 80 -3.35 -2.28 -0.56
N THR A 81 -2.10 -1.82 -0.63
CA THR A 81 -1.73 -0.61 -1.36
C THR A 81 -2.08 -0.73 -2.84
N LEU A 82 -1.87 -1.90 -3.44
CA LEU A 82 -2.18 -2.18 -4.84
C LEU A 82 -3.64 -2.62 -5.09
N THR A 83 -4.48 -2.71 -4.05
CA THR A 83 -5.89 -3.05 -4.20
C THR A 83 -6.66 -1.92 -4.85
N GLY A 84 -7.57 -2.25 -5.78
CA GLY A 84 -8.30 -1.27 -6.60
C GLY A 84 -7.45 -0.50 -7.63
N VAL A 85 -6.12 -0.68 -7.65
CA VAL A 85 -5.24 -0.04 -8.64
C VAL A 85 -5.43 -0.69 -10.02
N SER A 86 -5.69 0.14 -11.02
CA SER A 86 -5.77 -0.27 -12.43
C SER A 86 -4.40 -0.36 -13.10
N GLN A 87 -4.34 -0.97 -14.29
CA GLN A 87 -3.12 -1.06 -15.10
C GLN A 87 -2.48 0.32 -15.36
N ALA A 88 -3.29 1.31 -15.73
CA ALA A 88 -2.80 2.67 -16.02
C ALA A 88 -2.33 3.39 -14.75
N GLN A 89 -3.00 3.20 -13.61
CA GLN A 89 -2.57 3.74 -12.33
C GLN A 89 -1.27 3.11 -11.86
N PHE A 90 -1.08 1.80 -12.06
CA PHE A 90 0.16 1.11 -11.75
C PHE A 90 1.34 1.65 -12.58
N ARG A 91 1.12 2.01 -13.86
CA ARG A 91 2.11 2.73 -14.68
C ARG A 91 2.56 4.02 -14.01
N LEU A 92 1.61 4.81 -13.50
CA LEU A 92 1.91 6.07 -12.83
C LEU A 92 2.70 5.80 -11.54
N ILE A 93 2.31 4.81 -10.74
CA ILE A 93 3.05 4.40 -9.54
C ILE A 93 4.48 4.00 -9.90
N SER A 94 4.67 3.14 -10.89
CA SER A 94 6.01 2.69 -11.34
C SER A 94 6.87 3.87 -11.80
N LYS A 95 6.29 4.78 -12.60
CA LYS A 95 6.98 6.00 -13.05
C LYS A 95 7.34 6.92 -11.87
N THR A 96 6.42 7.14 -10.95
CA THR A 96 6.62 7.99 -9.76
C THR A 96 7.61 7.36 -8.77
N PHE A 97 7.66 6.04 -8.67
CA PHE A 97 8.64 5.33 -7.86
C PHE A 97 10.06 5.61 -8.35
N GLY A 98 10.24 5.59 -9.69
CA GLY A 98 11.51 5.84 -10.33
C GLY A 98 12.54 4.76 -10.01
N LEU A 99 13.77 5.18 -9.71
CA LEU A 99 14.82 4.29 -9.22
C LEU A 99 15.13 4.65 -7.76
N LYS A 100 15.06 3.65 -6.87
CA LYS A 100 15.38 3.80 -5.45
C LYS A 100 16.52 2.88 -5.05
N ASN A 101 17.38 3.35 -4.15
CA ASN A 101 18.53 2.58 -3.68
C ASN A 101 18.05 1.35 -2.92
N TYR A 102 18.42 0.17 -3.41
CA TYR A 102 18.05 -1.11 -2.84
C TYR A 102 19.29 -1.80 -2.28
N ASN A 103 19.16 -2.28 -1.04
CA ASN A 103 20.09 -3.20 -0.42
C ASN A 103 19.28 -4.19 0.42
N ARG A 104 19.26 -5.44 -0.01
CA ARG A 104 18.49 -6.53 0.61
C ARG A 104 18.91 -6.85 2.05
N ILE A 105 20.18 -6.63 2.38
CA ILE A 105 20.75 -7.04 3.67
C ILE A 105 20.71 -5.90 4.69
N LEU A 106 20.95 -4.67 4.24
CA LEU A 106 21.16 -3.52 5.11
C LEU A 106 20.06 -2.44 5.02
N GLY A 107 19.10 -2.58 4.09
CA GLY A 107 18.04 -1.60 3.88
C GLY A 107 18.52 -0.25 3.30
N TYR A 108 17.65 0.78 3.35
CA TYR A 108 17.93 2.12 2.82
C TYR A 108 19.20 2.77 3.41
N ASN A 109 19.89 3.58 2.60
CA ASN A 109 21.11 4.33 2.96
C ASN A 109 22.31 3.49 3.44
N ALA A 110 22.24 2.17 3.31
CA ALA A 110 23.42 1.34 3.43
C ALA A 110 24.44 1.73 2.36
N ILE A 111 25.69 1.96 2.79
CA ILE A 111 26.82 2.10 1.88
C ILE A 111 26.90 0.80 1.08
N GLY A 112 26.83 0.91 -0.25
CA GLY A 112 26.70 -0.23 -1.15
C GLY A 112 25.24 -0.64 -1.35
N GLY A 113 24.72 -0.41 -2.55
CA GLY A 113 23.36 -0.71 -2.99
C GLY A 113 23.21 -0.30 -4.45
N SER A 114 22.17 -0.79 -5.13
CA SER A 114 21.90 -0.44 -6.53
C SER A 114 20.60 0.32 -6.66
N LYS A 115 20.55 1.31 -7.55
CA LYS A 115 19.32 2.03 -7.88
C LYS A 115 18.43 1.12 -8.73
N LEU A 116 17.38 0.56 -8.14
CA LEU A 116 16.50 -0.40 -8.79
C LEU A 116 15.07 0.16 -8.98
N PRO A 117 14.37 -0.24 -10.04
CA PRO A 117 12.98 0.14 -10.28
C PRO A 117 12.01 -0.68 -9.42
N LEU A 118 10.75 -0.21 -9.33
CA LEU A 118 9.70 -0.85 -8.53
C LEU A 118 9.50 -2.33 -8.86
N LYS A 119 9.58 -2.71 -10.14
CA LYS A 119 9.45 -4.11 -10.57
C LYS A 119 10.48 -5.01 -9.89
N THR A 120 11.73 -4.57 -9.86
CA THR A 120 12.82 -5.35 -9.26
C THR A 120 12.69 -5.37 -7.74
N TRP A 121 12.32 -4.25 -7.12
CA TRP A 121 11.98 -4.22 -5.69
C TRP A 121 10.91 -5.27 -5.34
N LEU A 122 9.77 -5.26 -6.03
CA LEU A 122 8.71 -6.24 -5.77
C LEU A 122 9.16 -7.68 -6.01
N ARG A 123 10.10 -7.92 -6.94
CA ARG A 123 10.61 -9.26 -7.23
C ARG A 123 11.51 -9.81 -6.13
N GLU A 124 12.34 -8.96 -5.54
CA GLU A 124 13.27 -9.34 -4.47
C GLU A 124 12.55 -9.49 -3.12
N GLU A 125 11.51 -8.69 -2.91
CA GLU A 125 10.75 -8.63 -1.65
C GLU A 125 9.64 -9.69 -1.58
N LEU A 126 9.03 -10.06 -2.70
CA LEU A 126 7.94 -11.04 -2.71
C LEU A 126 8.45 -12.44 -3.12
N ASN A 127 7.80 -13.47 -2.58
CA ASN A 127 7.99 -14.82 -3.07
C ASN A 127 7.44 -14.98 -4.51
N ASP A 128 7.79 -16.10 -5.15
CA ASP A 128 7.41 -16.36 -6.55
C ASP A 128 5.88 -16.37 -6.78
N ALA A 129 5.11 -16.91 -5.83
CA ALA A 129 3.66 -17.01 -5.97
C ALA A 129 3.00 -15.62 -5.93
N ASP A 130 3.41 -14.79 -4.97
CA ASP A 130 2.88 -13.45 -4.77
C ASP A 130 3.31 -12.49 -5.89
N TYR A 131 4.57 -12.56 -6.30
CA TYR A 131 5.03 -11.81 -7.46
C TYR A 131 4.25 -12.19 -8.73
N ASN A 132 4.00 -13.48 -8.95
CA ASN A 132 3.22 -13.95 -10.09
C ASN A 132 1.76 -13.50 -10.02
N LEU A 133 1.17 -13.39 -8.82
CA LEU A 133 -0.18 -12.84 -8.64
C LEU A 133 -0.23 -11.37 -9.05
N LEU A 134 0.74 -10.55 -8.60
CA LEU A 134 0.85 -9.16 -9.03
C LEU A 134 1.11 -9.05 -10.54
N ARG A 135 1.94 -9.92 -11.11
CA ARG A 135 2.21 -9.94 -12.55
C ARG A 135 0.98 -10.24 -13.39
N LYS A 136 0.11 -11.14 -12.94
CA LYS A 136 -1.18 -11.39 -13.60
C LYS A 136 -2.09 -10.16 -13.56
N LYS A 137 -2.06 -9.40 -12.45
CA LYS A 137 -2.83 -8.16 -12.30
C LYS A 137 -2.23 -7.01 -13.12
N PHE A 138 -0.90 -6.94 -13.21
CA PHE A 138 -0.17 -5.85 -13.85
C PHE A 138 0.77 -6.27 -14.99
N PRO A 139 0.30 -7.02 -16.01
CA PRO A 139 1.15 -7.76 -16.94
C PRO A 139 2.06 -6.89 -17.83
N MET A 140 1.70 -5.62 -18.08
CA MET A 140 2.53 -4.73 -18.90
C MET A 140 3.72 -4.10 -18.16
N TYR A 141 3.75 -4.17 -16.82
CA TYR A 141 4.74 -3.46 -16.00
C TYR A 141 5.50 -4.37 -15.02
N LEU A 142 5.11 -5.63 -14.88
CA LEU A 142 5.72 -6.64 -14.00
C LEU A 142 6.18 -7.89 -14.76
#